data_AF-A0A7Y7IMZ8-F1
#
_entry.id   AF-A0A7Y7IMZ8-F1
#
_cell.length_a   1.000
_cell.length_b   1.000
_cell.length_c   1.000
_cell.angle_alpha   90.00
_cell.angle_beta   90.00
_cell.angle_gamma   90.00
#
_symmetry.space_group_name_H-M   'P 1'
#
loop_
_entity.id
_entity.type
_entity.pdbx_description
1 polymer ?
#
loop_
_entity_poly.entity_id
_entity_poly.type
_entity_poly.pdbx_seq_one_letter_code
_entity_poly.pdbx_strand_id
1 'polypeptide(L)'
;MAARVKTSLTALGNTTKSPNRGQMMQAMLSAGAVKNTVEVSIDKTPTGLAVDAIQSAARVAKECVIGQVRDGKAAVTVLPVLATDLCFVGDQH
;
A
#
# COMPACT_ATOMS: atom_id res chain seq x y z
N MET A 1 8.59 -10.23 4.81
CA MET A 1 7.64 -9.09 4.84
C MET A 1 6.44 -9.31 3.91
N ALA A 2 6.65 -9.62 2.62
CA ALA A 2 5.57 -9.77 1.62
C ALA A 2 4.38 -10.66 2.05
N ALA A 3 4.64 -11.83 2.65
CA ALA A 3 3.56 -12.70 3.14
C ALA A 3 2.69 -12.03 4.23
N ARG A 4 3.29 -11.29 5.18
CA ARG A 4 2.57 -10.57 6.23
C ARG A 4 1.72 -9.44 5.65
N VAL A 5 2.28 -8.69 4.69
CA VAL A 5 1.55 -7.65 3.95
C VAL A 5 0.37 -8.26 3.19
N LYS A 6 0.57 -9.40 2.51
CA LYS A 6 -0.50 -10.09 1.80
C LYS A 6 -1.63 -10.51 2.75
N THR A 7 -1.31 -11.10 3.88
CA THR A 7 -2.31 -11.49 4.89
C THR A 7 -3.07 -10.27 5.41
N SER A 8 -2.36 -9.20 5.79
CA SER A 8 -2.98 -8.00 6.35
C SER A 8 -3.86 -7.27 5.34
N LEU A 9 -3.40 -7.08 4.11
CA LEU A 9 -4.20 -6.44 3.06
C LEU A 9 -5.38 -7.30 2.60
N THR A 10 -5.25 -8.63 2.64
CA THR A 10 -6.38 -9.54 2.38
C THR A 10 -7.45 -9.37 3.46
N ALA A 11 -7.04 -9.29 4.73
CA ALA A 11 -7.97 -9.01 5.82
C ALA A 11 -8.67 -7.65 5.64
N LEU A 12 -7.93 -6.61 5.26
CA LEU A 12 -8.50 -5.30 4.94
C LEU A 12 -9.52 -5.38 3.79
N GLY A 13 -9.15 -6.02 2.68
CA GLY A 13 -10.02 -6.18 1.52
C GLY A 13 -11.32 -6.95 1.81
N ASN A 14 -11.30 -7.88 2.77
CA ASN A 14 -12.51 -8.57 3.24
C ASN A 14 -13.47 -7.65 4.01
N THR A 15 -13.00 -6.50 4.52
CA THR A 15 -13.82 -5.54 5.29
C THR A 15 -14.33 -4.37 4.46
N THR A 16 -13.60 -3.98 3.41
CA THR A 16 -13.97 -2.87 2.54
C THR A 16 -13.45 -3.06 1.11
N LYS A 17 -14.29 -2.68 0.14
CA LYS A 17 -13.92 -2.66 -1.28
C LYS A 17 -13.12 -1.42 -1.68
N SER A 18 -13.17 -0.37 -0.84
CA SER A 18 -12.59 0.95 -1.12
C SER A 18 -11.88 1.49 0.13
N PRO A 19 -10.74 0.90 0.53
CA PRO A 19 -9.99 1.38 1.68
C PRO A 19 -9.39 2.77 1.43
N ASN A 20 -9.34 3.58 2.49
CA ASN A 20 -8.68 4.89 2.46
C ASN A 20 -7.19 4.79 2.84
N ARG A 21 -6.47 5.91 2.71
CA ARG A 21 -5.02 5.97 3.03
C ARG A 21 -4.68 5.53 4.45
N GLY A 22 -5.51 5.90 5.42
CA GLY A 22 -5.31 5.54 6.83
C GLY A 22 -5.43 4.04 7.08
N GLN A 23 -6.42 3.40 6.46
CA GLN A 23 -6.62 1.96 6.55
C GLN A 23 -5.47 1.19 5.90
N MET A 24 -4.99 1.63 4.73
CA MET A 24 -3.82 1.04 4.09
C MET A 24 -2.55 1.19 4.94
N MET A 25 -2.30 2.39 5.48
CA MET A 25 -1.19 2.64 6.40
C MET A 25 -1.24 1.71 7.60
N GLN A 26 -2.39 1.60 8.27
CA GLN A 26 -2.55 0.75 9.43
C GLN A 26 -2.31 -0.74 9.11
N ALA A 27 -2.81 -1.23 7.96
CA ALA A 27 -2.54 -2.59 7.52
C ALA A 27 -1.03 -2.85 7.30
N MET A 28 -0.31 -1.90 6.70
CA MET A 28 1.15 -2.02 6.54
C MET A 28 1.88 -2.04 7.90
N LEU A 29 1.48 -1.19 8.84
CA LEU A 29 2.05 -1.17 10.19
C LEU A 29 1.78 -2.48 10.94
N SER A 30 0.54 -3.00 10.86
CA SER A 30 0.19 -4.30 11.44
C SER A 30 0.95 -5.48 10.82
N ALA A 31 1.37 -5.37 9.55
CA ALA A 31 2.25 -6.33 8.90
C ALA A 31 3.72 -6.22 9.35
N GLY A 32 4.07 -5.16 10.09
CA GLY A 32 5.40 -4.88 10.63
C GLY A 32 6.22 -3.86 9.85
N ALA A 33 5.60 -3.07 8.97
CA ALA A 33 6.30 -1.99 8.28
C ALA A 33 6.63 -0.83 9.25
N VAL A 34 7.73 -0.13 8.98
CA VAL A 34 8.11 1.08 9.74
C VAL A 34 7.38 2.28 9.15
N LYS A 35 6.69 3.07 9.97
CA LYS A 35 5.82 4.18 9.51
C LYS A 35 6.50 5.12 8.50
N ASN A 36 7.74 5.50 8.75
CA ASN A 36 8.48 6.45 7.91
C ASN A 36 8.99 5.85 6.59
N THR A 37 8.80 4.54 6.37
CA THR A 37 9.16 3.85 5.13
C THR A 37 7.93 3.40 4.35
N VAL A 38 6.72 3.76 4.81
CA VAL A 38 5.47 3.40 4.15
C VAL A 38 5.00 4.54 3.25
N GLU A 39 4.81 4.22 1.98
CA GLU A 39 4.17 5.08 1.00
C GLU A 39 2.77 4.53 0.71
N VAL A 40 1.80 5.42 0.50
CA VAL A 40 0.41 5.05 0.17
C VAL A 40 -0.06 5.98 -0.93
N SER A 41 -0.66 5.44 -1.99
CA SER A 41 -1.18 6.22 -3.11
C SER A 41 -2.39 7.04 -2.70
N ILE A 42 -2.76 8.03 -3.51
CA ILE A 42 -3.97 8.84 -3.30
C ILE A 42 -5.21 7.93 -3.36
N ASP A 43 -6.20 8.19 -2.49
CA ASP A 43 -7.43 7.38 -2.35
C ASP A 43 -8.68 8.03 -2.94
N LYS A 44 -8.57 9.29 -3.41
CA LYS A 44 -9.63 10.02 -4.10
C LYS A 44 -9.14 10.66 -5.39
N THR A 45 -9.96 10.58 -6.42
CA THR A 45 -9.75 11.30 -7.67
C THR A 45 -9.97 12.81 -7.47
N PRO A 46 -9.50 13.65 -8.41
CA PRO A 46 -9.80 15.09 -8.40
C PRO A 46 -11.31 15.42 -8.43
N THR A 47 -12.15 14.50 -8.91
CA THR A 47 -13.61 14.63 -8.91
C THR A 47 -14.27 14.22 -7.58
N GLY A 48 -13.47 13.80 -6.59
CA GLY A 48 -13.94 13.40 -5.26
C GLY A 48 -14.41 11.94 -5.17
N LEU A 49 -14.26 11.15 -6.22
CA LEU A 49 -14.62 9.73 -6.24
C LEU A 49 -13.50 8.89 -5.63
N ALA A 50 -13.85 7.77 -5.02
CA ALA A 50 -12.84 6.82 -4.57
C ALA A 50 -12.11 6.19 -5.77
N VAL A 51 -10.83 5.88 -5.58
CA VAL A 51 -10.07 5.12 -6.58
C VAL A 51 -10.51 3.65 -6.63
N ASP A 52 -10.45 3.03 -7.80
CA ASP A 52 -10.76 1.60 -7.96
C ASP A 52 -9.75 0.69 -7.23
N ALA A 53 -8.53 1.18 -7.08
CA ALA A 53 -7.45 0.49 -6.40
C ALA A 53 -6.55 1.49 -5.68
N ILE A 54 -6.21 1.17 -4.44
CA ILE A 54 -5.21 1.91 -3.66
C ILE A 54 -4.00 1.02 -3.45
N GLN A 55 -2.81 1.61 -3.55
CA GLN A 55 -1.54 0.92 -3.40
C GLN A 55 -0.81 1.43 -2.16
N SER A 56 -0.06 0.54 -1.52
CA SER A 56 0.90 0.88 -0.49
C SER A 56 2.22 0.19 -0.76
N ALA A 57 3.31 0.78 -0.30
CA ALA A 57 4.63 0.18 -0.38
C ALA A 57 5.35 0.35 0.94
N ALA A 58 6.16 -0.63 1.34
CA ALA A 58 7.12 -0.47 2.42
C ALA A 58 8.51 -0.87 1.94
N ARG A 59 9.48 0.03 2.15
CA ARG A 59 10.88 -0.27 1.91
C ARG A 59 11.41 -1.24 2.98
N VAL A 60 12.00 -2.35 2.53
CA VAL A 60 12.69 -3.35 3.35
C VAL A 60 14.09 -3.53 2.75
N ALA A 61 15.08 -2.95 3.41
CA ALA A 61 16.45 -2.85 2.85
C ALA A 61 16.45 -2.21 1.45
N LYS A 62 16.78 -2.98 0.40
CA LYS A 62 16.83 -2.53 -1.00
C LYS A 62 15.64 -2.97 -1.84
N GLU A 63 14.60 -3.48 -1.19
CA GLU A 63 13.38 -3.94 -1.83
C GLU A 63 12.17 -3.13 -1.36
N CYS A 64 11.17 -3.05 -2.22
CA CYS A 64 9.87 -2.46 -1.98
C CYS A 64 8.83 -3.56 -2.00
N VAL A 65 8.21 -3.80 -0.86
CA VAL A 65 7.05 -4.68 -0.76
C VAL A 65 5.82 -3.86 -1.08
N ILE A 66 5.30 -4.03 -2.29
CA ILE A 66 4.18 -3.25 -2.81
C ILE A 66 2.91 -4.09 -2.70
N GLY A 67 1.91 -3.55 -2.04
CA GLY A 67 0.59 -4.11 -1.93
C GLY A 67 -0.46 -3.24 -2.61
N GLN A 68 -1.52 -3.87 -3.09
CA GLN A 68 -2.70 -3.18 -3.60
C GLN A 68 -3.96 -3.82 -3.06
N VAL A 69 -5.02 -3.02 -2.87
CA VAL A 69 -6.38 -3.51 -2.68
C VAL A 69 -7.25 -2.94 -3.80
N ARG A 70 -7.93 -3.82 -4.54
CA ARG A 70 -8.86 -3.50 -5.62
C ARG A 70 -10.13 -4.33 -5.44
N ASP A 71 -11.28 -3.69 -5.31
CA ASP A 71 -12.58 -4.36 -5.09
C ASP A 71 -12.52 -5.46 -4.01
N GLY A 72 -11.91 -5.13 -2.87
CA GLY A 72 -11.75 -6.05 -1.74
C GLY A 72 -10.74 -7.18 -1.93
N LYS A 73 -10.05 -7.23 -3.07
CA LYS A 73 -9.00 -8.23 -3.34
C LYS A 73 -7.62 -7.61 -3.19
N ALA A 74 -6.77 -8.26 -2.41
CA ALA A 74 -5.40 -7.84 -2.24
C ALA A 74 -4.47 -8.51 -3.27
N ALA A 75 -3.44 -7.81 -3.73
CA ALA A 75 -2.28 -8.41 -4.40
C ALA A 75 -0.99 -7.80 -3.85
N VAL A 76 0.11 -8.55 -3.92
CA VAL A 76 1.41 -8.12 -3.41
C VAL A 76 2.49 -8.51 -4.41
N THR A 77 3.43 -7.61 -4.64
CA THR A 77 4.64 -7.83 -5.43
C THR A 77 5.85 -7.25 -4.71
N VAL A 78 7.05 -7.68 -5.10
CA VAL A 78 8.31 -7.16 -4.58
C VAL A 78 9.10 -6.59 -5.75
N LEU A 79 9.48 -5.32 -5.67
CA LEU A 79 10.28 -4.61 -6.66
C LEU A 79 11.55 -4.05 -6.02
N PRO A 80 12.63 -3.78 -6.78
CA PRO A 80 13.77 -3.03 -6.28
C PRO A 80 13.37 -1.62 -5.83
N VAL A 81 14.07 -1.06 -4.84
CA VAL A 81 13.95 0.36 -4.48
C VAL A 81 14.44 1.25 -5.62
N LEU A 82 13.81 2.42 -5.80
CA LEU A 82 14.25 3.41 -6.76
C LEU A 82 15.57 4.07 -6.29
N ALA A 83 16.28 4.72 -7.22
CA ALA A 83 17.49 5.49 -6.91
C ALA A 83 17.24 6.65 -5.92
N THR A 84 15.98 7.04 -5.74
CA THR A 84 15.53 8.07 -4.79
C THR A 84 15.30 7.53 -3.37
N ASP A 85 15.58 6.25 -3.10
CA ASP A 85 15.23 5.51 -1.87
C ASP A 85 13.71 5.39 -1.60
N LEU A 86 12.88 5.73 -2.60
CA LEU A 86 11.43 5.57 -2.57
C LEU A 86 10.98 4.33 -3.34
N CYS A 87 9.76 3.91 -3.08
CA CYS A 87 9.09 2.82 -3.78
C CYS A 87 8.16 3.32 -4.88
N PHE A 88 7.58 4.52 -4.74
CA PHE A 88 6.72 5.10 -5.77
C PHE A 88 7.41 6.19 -6.57
N VAL A 89 6.97 6.33 -7.82
CA VAL A 89 7.28 7.46 -8.69
C VAL A 89 6.17 8.48 -8.54
N GLY A 90 6.53 9.77 -8.44
CA GLY A 90 5.58 10.87 -8.26
C GLY A 90 5.45 11.34 -6.81
N ASP A 91 4.57 12.30 -6.57
CA ASP A 91 4.26 12.82 -5.24
C ASP A 91 3.10 12.06 -4.58
N GLN A 92 3.09 12.09 -3.24
CA GLN A 92 2.08 11.43 -2.41
C GLN A 92 1.16 12.45 -1.72
N HIS A 93 1.14 13.70 -2.21
CA HIS A 93 0.46 14.85 -1.60
C HIS A 93 -1.01 14.95 -2.03
#